data_AF-A0A8J2J8B2-F1
#
_entry.id   AF-A0A8J2J8B2-F1
#
_cell.length_a   1.000
_cell.length_b   1.000
_cell.length_c   1.000
_cell.angle_alpha   90.00
_cell.angle_beta   90.00
_cell.angle_gamma   90.00
#
_symmetry.space_group_name_H-M   'P 1'
#
loop_
_entity.id
_entity.type
_entity.pdbx_description
1 polymer ?
#
loop_
_entity_poly.entity_id
_entity_poly.type
_entity_poly.pdbx_seq_one_letter_code
_entity_poly.pdbx_strand_id
1 'polypeptide(L)'
;MDHNDFFVGPKTDFAELQANVLLLNIAVDDGSFTPSDDPEHEKQFNSDIDELAQRLRGTWRKINDSGMKLARTEAKSVIEWVQQRLAHSVRTRRKAKKSIFDLPGQQQDPFLPKQQDYMKSFLRKVPEAASEAAPEQTSKQSLSDVKDSDEPHSPNTIVVKFK
;
A
#
# COMPACT_ATOMS: atom_id res chain seq x y z
N MET A 1 -31.73 -5.34 -7.55
CA MET A 1 -30.87 -4.20 -7.88
C MET A 1 -30.22 -4.55 -9.20
N ASP A 2 -30.83 -4.10 -10.29
CA ASP A 2 -30.34 -4.38 -11.63
C ASP A 2 -29.13 -3.49 -11.93
N HIS A 3 -28.29 -3.88 -12.89
CA HIS A 3 -27.09 -3.12 -13.26
C HIS A 3 -27.38 -1.67 -13.71
N ASN A 4 -28.64 -1.36 -14.03
CA ASN A 4 -29.07 -0.05 -14.49
C ASN A 4 -29.43 0.92 -13.34
N ASP A 5 -29.67 0.43 -12.13
CA ASP A 5 -30.19 1.25 -11.01
C ASP A 5 -29.19 2.34 -10.55
N PHE A 6 -27.90 2.15 -10.86
CA PHE A 6 -26.80 3.07 -10.56
C PHE A 6 -26.15 3.67 -11.82
N PHE A 7 -26.76 3.50 -12.99
CA PHE A 7 -26.22 4.02 -14.25
C PHE A 7 -26.57 5.50 -14.42
N VAL A 8 -25.53 6.34 -14.53
CA VAL A 8 -25.66 7.77 -14.80
C VAL A 8 -25.50 8.03 -16.29
N GLY A 9 -26.57 8.52 -16.91
CA GLY A 9 -26.64 8.95 -18.29
C GLY A 9 -27.38 10.30 -18.44
N PRO A 10 -27.61 10.76 -19.69
CA PRO A 10 -28.19 12.07 -19.96
C PRO A 10 -29.65 12.24 -19.49
N LYS A 11 -30.37 11.13 -19.37
CA LYS A 11 -31.80 11.07 -18.99
C LYS A 11 -32.03 10.54 -17.57
N THR A 12 -30.98 10.41 -16.76
CA THR A 12 -31.09 9.87 -15.40
C THR A 12 -31.86 10.84 -14.51
N ASP A 13 -32.85 10.31 -13.78
CA ASP A 13 -33.45 11.01 -12.66
C ASP A 13 -32.52 10.90 -11.44
N PHE A 14 -32.06 12.05 -10.97
CA PHE A 14 -31.14 12.12 -9.83
C PHE A 14 -31.86 11.90 -8.50
N ALA A 15 -33.17 12.15 -8.43
CA ALA A 15 -33.97 11.85 -7.24
C ALA A 15 -34.15 10.34 -7.07
N GLU A 16 -34.39 9.63 -8.17
CA GLU A 16 -34.45 8.16 -8.19
C GLU A 16 -33.08 7.54 -7.83
N LEU A 17 -31.99 8.04 -8.43
CA LEU A 17 -30.64 7.60 -8.08
C LEU A 17 -30.34 7.79 -6.59
N GLN A 18 -30.73 8.93 -6.02
CA GLN A 18 -30.58 9.19 -4.60
C GLN A 18 -31.37 8.19 -3.75
N ALA A 19 -32.63 7.92 -4.10
CA ALA A 19 -33.46 6.95 -3.40
C ALA A 19 -32.86 5.54 -3.42
N ASN A 20 -32.33 5.11 -4.58
CA ASN A 20 -31.67 3.81 -4.74
C ASN A 20 -30.41 3.70 -3.87
N VAL A 21 -29.60 4.76 -3.79
CA VAL A 21 -28.39 4.80 -2.97
C VAL A 21 -28.73 4.79 -1.47
N LEU A 22 -29.80 5.49 -1.07
CA LEU A 22 -30.28 5.43 0.32
C LEU A 22 -30.83 4.05 0.67
N LEU A 23 -31.59 3.43 -0.23
CA LEU A 23 -32.08 2.07 -0.05
C LEU A 23 -30.93 1.07 0.09
N LEU A 24 -29.88 1.19 -0.74
CA LEU A 24 -28.65 0.42 -0.59
C LEU A 24 -28.02 0.63 0.79
N ASN A 25 -27.92 1.87 1.25
CA ASN A 25 -27.32 2.18 2.55
C ASN A 25 -28.09 1.54 3.72
N ILE A 26 -29.43 1.52 3.64
CA ILE A 26 -30.30 0.86 4.62
C ILE A 26 -30.15 -0.66 4.53
N ALA A 27 -30.14 -1.23 3.32
CA ALA A 27 -30.00 -2.66 3.12
C ALA A 27 -28.65 -3.21 3.59
N VAL A 28 -27.59 -2.40 3.52
CA VAL A 28 -26.27 -2.75 4.05
C VAL A 28 -26.22 -2.62 5.58
N ASP A 29 -27.00 -1.70 6.16
CA ASP A 29 -27.02 -1.34 7.59
C ASP A 29 -25.64 -1.40 8.25
N ASP A 30 -25.35 -2.36 9.11
CA ASP A 30 -24.07 -2.49 9.83
C ASP A 30 -23.04 -3.41 9.13
N GLY A 31 -23.43 -4.02 8.01
CA GLY A 31 -22.67 -5.08 7.37
C GLY A 31 -22.46 -6.23 8.33
N SER A 32 -23.56 -6.80 8.87
CA SER A 32 -23.58 -7.97 9.77
C SER A 32 -22.82 -9.17 9.21
N PHE A 33 -21.50 -9.06 9.26
CA PHE A 33 -20.58 -10.12 8.95
C PHE A 33 -20.68 -11.12 10.10
N THR A 34 -21.25 -12.28 9.80
CA THR A 34 -21.22 -13.39 10.74
C THR A 34 -19.80 -13.93 10.74
N PRO A 35 -19.09 -13.94 11.88
CA PRO A 35 -17.74 -14.45 11.93
C PRO A 35 -17.75 -15.93 11.56
N SER A 36 -17.25 -16.24 10.37
CA SER A 36 -16.94 -17.60 9.96
C SER A 36 -15.55 -17.99 10.44
N ASP A 37 -15.32 -19.27 10.73
CA ASP A 37 -13.98 -19.77 11.11
C ASP A 37 -12.93 -19.64 9.98
N ASP A 38 -13.35 -19.34 8.76
CA ASP A 38 -12.47 -19.22 7.60
C ASP A 38 -12.05 -17.74 7.33
N PRO A 39 -10.74 -17.42 7.38
CA PRO A 39 -10.24 -16.09 7.06
C PRO A 39 -10.41 -15.67 5.59
N GLU A 40 -10.58 -16.60 4.64
CA GLU A 40 -10.79 -16.24 3.23
C GLU A 40 -12.19 -15.64 3.01
N HIS A 41 -13.20 -16.09 3.74
CA HIS A 41 -14.55 -15.51 3.71
C HIS A 41 -14.55 -14.05 4.17
N GLU A 42 -13.79 -13.71 5.23
CA GLU A 42 -13.61 -12.32 5.68
C GLU A 42 -12.97 -11.45 4.60
N LYS A 43 -12.00 -12.00 3.88
CA LYS A 43 -11.27 -11.30 2.82
C LYS A 43 -12.13 -11.07 1.58
N GLN A 44 -12.93 -12.05 1.16
CA GLN A 44 -13.90 -11.91 0.07
C GLN A 44 -14.96 -10.87 0.40
N PHE A 45 -15.57 -10.94 1.59
CA PHE A 45 -16.53 -9.93 2.02
C PHE A 45 -15.95 -8.52 1.94
N ASN A 46 -14.74 -8.32 2.49
CA ASN A 46 -14.07 -7.02 2.43
C ASN A 46 -13.73 -6.58 0.99
N SER A 47 -13.43 -7.52 0.10
CA SER A 47 -13.20 -7.25 -1.33
C SER A 47 -14.48 -6.80 -2.02
N ASP A 48 -15.60 -7.44 -1.73
CA ASP A 48 -16.91 -7.13 -2.31
C ASP A 48 -17.38 -5.73 -1.87
N ILE A 49 -17.17 -5.38 -0.59
CA ILE A 49 -17.45 -4.03 -0.08
C ILE A 49 -16.54 -2.99 -0.76
N ASP A 50 -15.24 -3.29 -0.93
CA ASP A 50 -14.30 -2.43 -1.64
C ASP A 50 -14.71 -2.23 -3.11
N GLU A 51 -15.22 -3.27 -3.78
CA GLU A 51 -15.72 -3.20 -5.15
C GLU A 51 -16.99 -2.34 -5.24
N LEU A 52 -17.95 -2.54 -4.32
CA LEU A 52 -19.17 -1.73 -4.24
C LEU A 52 -18.83 -0.24 -4.07
N ALA A 53 -17.90 0.08 -3.17
CA ALA A 53 -17.43 1.45 -2.97
C ALA A 53 -16.77 2.03 -4.23
N GLN A 54 -16.00 1.23 -4.97
CA GLN A 54 -15.40 1.66 -6.24
C GLN A 54 -16.45 1.93 -7.33
N ARG A 55 -17.50 1.09 -7.42
CA ARG A 55 -18.62 1.29 -8.36
C ARG A 55 -19.35 2.60 -8.06
N LEU A 56 -19.69 2.86 -6.79
CA LEU A 56 -20.29 4.12 -6.36
C LEU A 56 -19.41 5.33 -6.67
N ARG A 57 -18.10 5.20 -6.46
CA ARG A 57 -17.13 6.25 -6.83
C ARG A 57 -17.08 6.50 -8.34
N GLY A 58 -17.22 5.45 -9.14
CA GLY A 58 -17.36 5.56 -10.60
C GLY A 58 -18.61 6.34 -10.99
N THR A 59 -19.74 6.07 -10.33
CA THR A 59 -20.99 6.80 -10.52
C THR A 59 -20.86 8.26 -10.10
N TRP A 60 -20.28 8.55 -8.93
CA TRP A 60 -20.02 9.92 -8.45
C TRP A 60 -19.22 10.76 -9.46
N ARG A 61 -18.18 10.17 -10.07
CA ARG A 61 -17.35 10.84 -11.08
C ARG A 61 -18.09 11.19 -12.37
N LYS A 62 -19.15 10.44 -12.71
CA LYS A 62 -19.96 10.68 -13.91
C LYS A 62 -20.98 11.80 -13.70
N ILE A 63 -21.32 12.13 -12.46
CA ILE A 63 -22.29 13.17 -12.15
C ILE A 63 -21.63 14.55 -12.28
N ASN A 64 -22.08 15.33 -13.26
CA ASN A 64 -21.70 16.73 -13.40
C ASN A 64 -22.73 17.66 -12.73
N ASP A 65 -22.29 18.33 -11.68
CA ASP A 65 -23.01 19.31 -10.86
C ASP A 65 -22.82 20.76 -11.33
N SER A 66 -22.18 20.99 -12.49
CA SER A 66 -22.04 22.33 -13.08
C SER A 66 -23.40 23.02 -13.27
N GLY A 67 -23.51 24.27 -12.81
CA GLY A 67 -24.70 25.11 -13.00
C GLY A 67 -25.77 24.98 -11.90
N MET A 68 -25.39 24.66 -10.66
CA MET A 68 -26.22 24.78 -9.46
C MET A 68 -27.54 23.99 -9.52
N LYS A 69 -27.44 22.72 -9.91
CA LYS A 69 -28.58 21.79 -9.97
C LYS A 69 -28.70 21.01 -8.67
N LEU A 70 -29.61 21.45 -7.81
CA LEU A 70 -29.78 20.94 -6.44
C LEU A 70 -29.84 19.41 -6.37
N ALA A 71 -30.72 18.77 -7.16
CA ALA A 71 -30.87 17.31 -7.18
C ALA A 71 -29.57 16.55 -7.53
N ARG A 72 -28.70 17.13 -8.35
CA ARG A 72 -27.40 16.50 -8.69
C ARG A 72 -26.40 16.64 -7.56
N THR A 73 -26.37 17.79 -6.91
CA THR A 73 -25.53 18.03 -5.75
C THR A 73 -25.94 17.13 -4.59
N GLU A 74 -27.23 17.01 -4.32
CA GLU A 74 -27.77 16.12 -3.28
C GLU A 74 -27.41 14.66 -3.55
N ALA A 75 -27.67 14.16 -4.76
CA ALA A 75 -27.29 12.81 -5.14
C ALA A 75 -25.78 12.57 -4.99
N LYS A 76 -24.96 13.55 -5.39
CA LYS A 76 -23.50 13.48 -5.28
C LYS A 76 -23.04 13.42 -3.83
N SER A 77 -23.60 14.25 -2.95
CA SER A 77 -23.31 14.24 -1.51
C SER A 77 -23.73 12.93 -0.84
N VAL A 78 -24.90 12.39 -1.19
CA VAL A 78 -25.38 11.11 -0.65
C VAL A 78 -24.47 9.96 -1.08
N ILE A 79 -24.11 9.89 -2.37
CA ILE A 79 -23.19 8.87 -2.88
C ILE A 79 -21.83 8.94 -2.18
N GLU A 80 -21.28 10.13 -2.00
CA GLU A 80 -20.01 10.34 -1.31
C GLU A 80 -20.06 9.85 0.14
N TRP A 81 -21.12 10.21 0.87
CA TRP A 81 -21.31 9.78 2.24
C TRP A 81 -21.43 8.25 2.37
N VAL A 82 -22.25 7.61 1.53
CA VAL A 82 -22.40 6.14 1.52
C VAL A 82 -21.09 5.46 1.16
N GLN A 83 -20.37 5.96 0.16
CA GLN A 83 -19.04 5.44 -0.21
C GLN A 83 -18.08 5.50 0.97
N GLN A 84 -18.05 6.62 1.70
CA GLN A 84 -17.15 6.79 2.83
C GLN A 84 -17.54 5.89 4.00
N ARG A 85 -18.84 5.70 4.24
CA ARG A 85 -19.37 4.77 5.24
C ARG A 85 -18.98 3.33 4.91
N LEU A 86 -19.16 2.88 3.67
CA LEU A 86 -18.77 1.54 3.22
C LEU A 86 -17.27 1.28 3.43
N ALA A 87 -16.42 2.27 3.10
CA ALA A 87 -14.97 2.13 3.21
C ALA A 87 -14.45 2.07 4.66
N HIS A 88 -15.19 2.62 5.63
CA HIS A 88 -14.68 2.81 7.01
C HIS A 88 -15.48 2.11 8.09
N SER A 89 -16.79 1.92 7.91
CA SER A 89 -17.70 1.45 8.97
C SER A 89 -18.20 0.02 8.75
N VAL A 90 -18.36 -0.40 7.50
CA VAL A 90 -18.97 -1.70 7.14
C VAL A 90 -17.92 -2.82 7.07
N ARG A 91 -16.66 -2.45 6.89
CA ARG A 91 -15.54 -3.39 6.78
C ARG A 91 -15.21 -4.01 8.15
N THR A 92 -15.05 -5.33 8.21
CA THR A 92 -14.72 -6.06 9.46
C THR A 92 -13.37 -5.65 10.04
N ARG A 93 -12.39 -5.37 9.17
CA ARG A 93 -11.03 -4.95 9.51
C ARG A 93 -10.66 -3.67 8.78
N ARG A 94 -9.81 -2.85 9.39
CA ARG A 94 -9.22 -1.69 8.71
C ARG A 94 -8.41 -2.15 7.50
N LYS A 95 -8.48 -1.38 6.40
CA LYS A 95 -7.65 -1.60 5.22
C LYS A 95 -6.17 -1.58 5.62
N ALA A 96 -5.43 -2.62 5.23
CA ALA A 96 -3.99 -2.66 5.44
C ALA A 96 -3.36 -1.40 4.85
N LYS A 97 -2.59 -0.67 5.66
CA LYS A 97 -1.87 0.51 5.19
C LYS A 97 -0.88 0.02 4.15
N LYS A 98 -1.01 0.49 2.91
CA LYS A 98 0.04 0.30 1.91
C LYS A 98 1.27 1.03 2.43
N SER A 99 2.41 0.34 2.45
CA SER A 99 3.68 0.96 2.80
C SER A 99 3.90 2.16 1.87
N ILE A 100 4.37 3.29 2.40
CA ILE A 100 4.69 4.47 1.58
C ILE A 100 5.83 4.14 0.58
N PHE A 101 6.60 3.09 0.88
CA PHE A 101 7.66 2.56 0.03
C PHE A 101 7.15 1.56 -1.02
N ASP A 102 5.93 1.05 -0.87
CA ASP A 102 5.27 0.25 -1.91
C ASP A 102 4.56 1.21 -2.88
N LEU A 103 5.31 1.71 -3.85
CA LEU A 103 4.70 2.43 -4.96
C LEU A 103 3.88 1.47 -5.82
N PRO A 104 2.65 1.83 -6.23
CA PRO A 104 1.85 1.01 -7.11
C PRO A 104 2.59 0.84 -8.46
N GLY A 105 3.01 -0.39 -8.76
CA GLY A 105 3.78 -0.73 -9.96
C GLY A 105 5.25 -1.10 -9.70
N GLN A 106 5.74 -0.93 -8.47
CA GLN A 106 7.04 -1.45 -8.08
C GLN A 106 6.86 -2.94 -7.76
N GLN A 107 7.16 -3.80 -8.72
CA GLN A 107 7.35 -5.21 -8.43
C GLN A 107 8.44 -5.32 -7.37
N GLN A 108 8.26 -6.18 -6.37
CA GLN A 108 9.32 -6.51 -5.42
C GLN A 108 10.57 -6.81 -6.24
N ASP A 109 11.67 -6.08 -5.97
CA ASP A 109 12.93 -6.27 -6.68
C ASP A 109 13.25 -7.77 -6.69
N PRO A 110 13.38 -8.42 -7.87
CA PRO A 110 13.63 -9.86 -7.96
C PRO A 110 14.87 -10.31 -7.16
N PHE A 111 15.77 -9.38 -6.81
CA PHE A 111 16.97 -9.65 -6.03
C PHE A 111 16.82 -9.43 -4.51
N LEU A 112 15.72 -8.83 -4.03
CA LEU A 112 15.48 -8.58 -2.59
C LEU A 112 15.57 -9.83 -1.72
N PRO A 113 15.00 -11.00 -2.11
CA PRO A 113 15.09 -12.21 -1.29
C PRO A 113 16.54 -12.67 -1.10
N LYS A 114 17.33 -12.64 -2.18
CA LYS A 114 18.74 -13.03 -2.16
C LYS A 114 19.60 -12.09 -1.32
N GLN A 115 19.31 -10.78 -1.39
CA GLN A 115 20.00 -9.78 -0.58
C GLN A 115 19.69 -9.94 0.92
N GLN A 116 18.42 -10.21 1.27
CA GLN A 116 18.03 -10.49 2.65
C GLN A 116 18.74 -11.73 3.20
N ASP A 117 18.85 -12.80 2.41
CA ASP A 117 19.53 -14.02 2.83
C ASP A 117 21.04 -13.84 2.98
N TYR A 118 21.67 -13.04 2.11
CA TYR A 118 23.06 -12.62 2.27
C TYR A 118 23.25 -11.88 3.61
N MET A 119 22.45 -10.85 3.90
CA MET A 119 22.54 -10.08 5.16
C MET A 119 22.33 -10.94 6.41
N LYS A 120 21.41 -11.91 6.37
CA LYS A 120 21.22 -12.86 7.48
C LYS A 120 22.48 -13.69 7.79
N SER A 121 23.29 -14.00 6.77
CA SER A 121 24.55 -14.73 6.95
C SER A 121 25.66 -13.90 7.59
N PHE A 122 25.69 -12.57 7.37
CA PHE A 122 26.65 -11.66 8.02
C PHE A 122 26.36 -11.48 9.50
N LEU A 123 25.08 -11.38 9.87
CA LEU A 123 24.66 -11.19 11.26
C LEU A 123 24.82 -12.45 12.11
N ARG A 124 24.98 -13.63 11.50
CA ARG A 124 25.23 -14.91 12.20
C ARG A 124 26.67 -15.10 12.64
N LYS A 125 27.61 -14.23 12.22
CA LYS A 125 29.02 -14.39 12.58
C LYS A 125 29.39 -13.54 13.80
N VAL A 126 29.07 -14.09 14.97
CA VAL A 126 29.92 -13.95 16.16
C VAL A 126 30.36 -15.36 16.54
N PRO A 127 31.60 -15.78 16.25
CA PRO A 127 32.15 -16.94 16.91
C PRO A 127 32.59 -16.53 18.31
N GLU A 128 31.90 -17.12 19.27
CA GLU A 128 32.40 -17.56 20.57
C GLU A 128 33.90 -17.90 20.53
N ALA A 129 34.73 -16.89 20.79
CA ALA A 129 36.16 -17.02 21.08
C ALA A 129 36.54 -16.10 22.26
N ALA A 130 35.61 -15.99 23.22
CA ALA A 130 35.80 -15.36 24.52
C ALA A 130 35.57 -16.38 25.64
N SER A 131 36.10 -17.59 25.49
CA SER A 131 36.35 -18.50 26.61
C SER A 131 37.35 -19.58 26.17
N GLU A 132 38.64 -19.34 26.43
CA GLU A 132 39.57 -20.27 27.10
C GLU A 132 41.04 -20.06 26.67
N ALA A 133 41.85 -19.81 27.71
CA ALA A 133 43.28 -20.12 27.88
C ALA A 133 44.36 -19.32 27.11
N ALA A 134 44.98 -18.39 27.85
CA ALA A 134 46.43 -18.06 27.79
C ALA A 134 47.26 -19.25 28.37
N PRO A 135 48.61 -19.41 28.16
CA PRO A 135 49.61 -18.32 28.19
C PRO A 135 50.87 -18.45 27.29
N GLU A 136 51.73 -17.43 27.45
CA GLU A 136 53.21 -17.40 27.30
C GLU A 136 53.90 -17.15 25.93
N GLN A 137 54.25 -15.87 25.74
CA GLN A 137 55.59 -15.30 25.46
C GLN A 137 56.51 -15.98 24.43
N THR A 138 56.87 -15.26 23.36
CA THR A 138 58.27 -14.80 23.16
C THR A 138 58.31 -13.60 22.20
N SER A 139 59.07 -12.59 22.61
CA SER A 139 59.44 -11.39 21.88
C SER A 139 60.48 -11.66 20.77
N LYS A 140 60.47 -10.82 19.72
CA LYS A 140 61.62 -10.24 18.95
C LYS A 140 61.05 -9.54 17.70
N GLN A 141 60.84 -8.22 17.74
CA GLN A 141 61.76 -7.14 17.36
C GLN A 141 62.13 -7.06 15.86
N SER A 142 61.72 -5.92 15.27
CA SER A 142 62.34 -5.16 14.15
C SER A 142 62.32 -5.82 12.76
N LEU A 143 62.26 -5.12 11.63
CA LEU A 143 62.78 -3.80 11.29
C LEU A 143 62.06 -3.31 10.01
N SER A 144 62.10 -1.99 9.80
CA SER A 144 61.62 -1.18 8.66
C SER A 144 61.80 -1.77 7.25
N ASP A 145 60.92 -1.41 6.32
CA ASP A 145 61.30 -0.53 5.20
C ASP A 145 60.09 -0.02 4.40
N VAL A 146 60.07 1.31 4.24
CA VAL A 146 59.18 2.06 3.35
C VAL A 146 59.93 2.30 2.05
N LYS A 147 59.32 1.93 0.92
CA LYS A 147 59.62 2.45 -0.42
C LYS A 147 58.36 2.21 -1.27
N ASP A 148 57.54 3.23 -1.58
CA ASP A 148 57.75 4.27 -2.59
C ASP A 148 58.16 3.62 -3.93
N SER A 149 57.47 3.73 -5.05
CA SER A 149 56.32 4.50 -5.52
C SER A 149 55.92 3.84 -6.85
N ASP A 150 54.66 3.90 -7.27
CA ASP A 150 54.25 4.08 -8.68
C ASP A 150 52.72 4.08 -8.77
N GLU A 151 52.16 5.28 -8.81
CA GLU A 151 50.88 5.55 -9.47
C GLU A 151 51.21 6.19 -10.83
N PRO A 152 50.41 5.98 -11.88
CA PRO A 152 49.43 7.04 -12.13
C PRO A 152 48.09 6.59 -12.73
N HIS A 153 47.14 7.52 -12.62
CA HIS A 153 45.91 7.73 -13.40
C HIS A 153 44.56 7.28 -12.79
N SER A 154 44.04 8.17 -11.95
CA SER A 154 42.61 8.41 -11.66
C SER A 154 41.92 9.16 -12.85
N PRO A 155 40.70 9.73 -12.75
CA PRO A 155 39.46 9.36 -12.04
C PRO A 155 38.20 9.54 -12.94
N ASN A 156 37.14 8.74 -12.77
CA ASN A 156 35.82 9.11 -13.31
C ASN A 156 34.98 9.80 -12.23
N THR A 157 35.13 11.12 -12.14
CA THR A 157 34.21 12.04 -11.45
C THR A 157 33.17 12.53 -12.44
N ILE A 158 31.90 12.18 -12.23
CA ILE A 158 30.77 12.74 -12.98
C ILE A 158 30.38 14.08 -12.32
N VAL A 159 30.64 15.18 -13.02
CA VAL A 159 30.14 16.51 -12.66
C VAL A 159 28.75 16.68 -13.29
N VAL A 160 27.72 16.81 -12.45
CA VAL A 160 26.37 17.17 -12.89
C VAL A 160 26.26 18.70 -12.98
N LYS A 161 25.96 19.21 -14.17
CA LYS A 161 25.79 20.65 -14.45
C LYS A 161 24.30 20.98 -14.47
N PHE A 162 23.82 21.74 -13.48
CA PHE A 162 22.47 22.29 -13.47
C PHE A 162 22.38 23.48 -14.44
N LYS A 163 21.26 23.56 -15.17
CA LYS A 163 20.83 24.68 -16.00
C LYS A 163 19.50 25.20 -15.48
#